data_AF-A0A8T4K671-F1
#
_entry.id   AF-A0A8T4K671-F1
#
_cell.length_a   1.000
_cell.length_b   1.000
_cell.length_c   1.000
_cell.angle_alpha   90.00
_cell.angle_beta   90.00
_cell.angle_gamma   90.00
#
_symmetry.space_group_name_H-M   'P 1'
#
loop_
_entity.id
_entity.type
_entity.pdbx_description
1 polymer ?
#
loop_
_entity_poly.entity_id
_entity_poly.type
_entity_poly.pdbx_seq_one_letter_code
_entity_poly.pdbx_strand_id
1 'polypeptide(L)'
;MKQKYKSGFVTLIGRPNVGKSTLMNHLIGQKIAITSEKPQTTRNRIQTVYTDEKGQIIFLDTPGIHKAKNKLGEYMVSVAEHTLKEVDVILWLVEPGTYIGAGEQQILKILSRVKTPVFLVINKIDTVKKEDIIKAIEAYKDVYRFAEIIPVSAMKKTNTDTLIHTIFQYLPEGPQYYDEDTVTDQPMRQIAAELIREKALRLLSDEIPHGIAVVIEKMSERDNGIFDIEATIVCERDSHKGIIIGKGGAMLKKIGTAARIEIENLMDAKVNLKLWVKVRKEWRDSELYIKNYGYDKRDI
;
A
#
# COMPACT_ATOMS: atom_id res chain seq x y z
N MET A 1 -17.22 -26.92 21.22
CA MET A 1 -15.79 -26.93 20.81
C MET A 1 -15.28 -25.50 20.92
N LYS A 2 -14.14 -25.26 21.59
CA LYS A 2 -13.50 -23.93 21.55
C LYS A 2 -13.17 -23.64 20.08
N GLN A 3 -13.62 -22.50 19.56
CA GLN A 3 -13.26 -22.04 18.23
C GLN A 3 -11.73 -21.92 18.19
N LYS A 4 -11.10 -22.60 17.23
CA LYS A 4 -9.64 -22.65 17.14
C LYS A 4 -9.16 -21.33 16.55
N TYR A 5 -8.25 -20.66 17.25
CA TYR A 5 -7.71 -19.37 16.84
C TYR A 5 -6.90 -19.55 15.55
N LYS A 6 -7.22 -18.76 14.53
CA LYS A 6 -6.57 -18.83 13.22
C LYS A 6 -5.74 -17.59 12.97
N SER A 7 -4.54 -17.80 12.43
CA SER A 7 -3.63 -16.71 12.18
C SER A 7 -2.76 -16.97 10.96
N GLY A 8 -2.53 -15.96 10.13
CA GLY A 8 -1.62 -16.10 8.99
C GLY A 8 -1.47 -14.85 8.15
N PHE A 9 -0.65 -14.97 7.11
CA PHE A 9 -0.19 -13.86 6.28
C PHE A 9 -0.91 -13.84 4.93
N VAL A 10 -1.37 -12.66 4.52
CA VAL A 10 -2.16 -12.48 3.29
C VAL A 10 -1.61 -11.31 2.49
N THR A 11 -1.24 -11.51 1.22
CA THR A 11 -0.78 -10.39 0.37
C THR A 11 -1.87 -9.95 -0.60
N LEU A 12 -1.88 -8.65 -0.91
CA LEU A 12 -2.69 -8.10 -2.00
C LEU A 12 -1.80 -7.87 -3.23
N ILE A 13 -2.17 -8.44 -4.36
CA ILE A 13 -1.52 -8.19 -5.66
C ILE A 13 -2.52 -7.72 -6.70
N GLY A 14 -2.03 -7.12 -7.76
CA GLY A 14 -2.87 -6.54 -8.80
C GLY A 14 -2.17 -5.35 -9.44
N ARG A 15 -2.68 -4.94 -10.61
CA ARG A 15 -2.17 -3.77 -11.32
C ARG A 15 -2.25 -2.51 -10.43
N PRO A 16 -1.50 -1.45 -10.77
CA PRO A 16 -1.72 -0.14 -10.15
C PRO A 16 -3.20 0.26 -10.23
N ASN A 17 -3.69 1.00 -9.22
CA ASN A 17 -5.03 1.60 -9.16
C ASN A 17 -6.25 0.68 -9.03
N VAL A 18 -6.08 -0.65 -9.02
CA VAL A 18 -7.19 -1.62 -8.78
C VAL A 18 -7.79 -1.55 -7.37
N GLY A 19 -7.21 -0.73 -6.47
CA GLY A 19 -7.76 -0.45 -5.14
C GLY A 19 -7.21 -1.31 -3.99
N LYS A 20 -5.99 -1.86 -4.11
CA LYS A 20 -5.30 -2.63 -3.05
C LYS A 20 -5.26 -1.90 -1.71
N SER A 21 -4.60 -0.76 -1.64
CA SER A 21 -4.46 0.01 -0.40
C SER A 21 -5.81 0.56 0.09
N THR A 22 -6.77 0.83 -0.81
CA THR A 22 -8.15 1.19 -0.43
C THR A 22 -8.84 0.05 0.29
N LEU A 23 -8.79 -1.17 -0.26
CA LEU A 23 -9.34 -2.35 0.38
C LEU A 23 -8.68 -2.59 1.73
N MET A 24 -7.34 -2.57 1.78
CA MET A 24 -6.61 -2.78 3.03
C MET A 24 -7.02 -1.77 4.11
N ASN A 25 -6.98 -0.47 3.82
CA ASN A 25 -7.41 0.56 4.79
C ASN A 25 -8.86 0.37 5.26
N HIS A 26 -9.74 -0.16 4.39
CA HIS A 26 -11.13 -0.43 4.76
C HIS A 26 -11.26 -1.67 5.65
N LEU A 27 -10.52 -2.74 5.37
CA LEU A 27 -10.51 -3.94 6.20
C LEU A 27 -9.97 -3.64 7.60
N ILE A 28 -8.91 -2.83 7.69
CA ILE A 28 -8.28 -2.43 8.96
C ILE A 28 -9.08 -1.35 9.69
N GLY A 29 -9.89 -0.56 8.97
CA GLY A 29 -10.66 0.54 9.54
C GLY A 29 -9.85 1.81 9.80
N GLN A 30 -8.55 1.82 9.49
CA GLN A 30 -7.66 2.97 9.61
C GLN A 30 -6.87 3.22 8.32
N LYS A 31 -6.51 4.47 8.07
CA LYS A 31 -5.72 4.85 6.88
C LYS A 31 -4.23 4.67 7.16
N ILE A 32 -3.73 3.44 7.01
CA ILE A 32 -2.31 3.11 7.19
C ILE A 32 -1.54 3.18 5.87
N ALA A 33 -2.05 2.58 4.80
CA ALA A 33 -1.39 2.63 3.50
C ALA A 33 -1.84 3.84 2.69
N ILE A 34 -0.88 4.43 1.99
CA ILE A 34 -1.17 5.56 1.13
C ILE A 34 -1.88 5.14 -0.16
N THR A 35 -2.71 6.04 -0.66
CA THR A 35 -3.56 5.84 -1.82
C THR A 35 -3.37 6.98 -2.82
N SER A 36 -3.16 6.65 -4.08
CA SER A 36 -3.01 7.62 -5.16
C SER A 36 -3.35 6.95 -6.48
N GLU A 37 -3.92 7.72 -7.42
CA GLU A 37 -4.22 7.27 -8.79
C GLU A 37 -2.95 7.14 -9.64
N LYS A 38 -1.80 7.57 -9.11
CA LYS A 38 -0.52 7.41 -9.78
C LYS A 38 0.05 6.01 -9.55
N PRO A 39 0.70 5.40 -10.56
CA PRO A 39 1.39 4.13 -10.39
C PRO A 39 2.52 4.24 -9.36
N GLN A 40 3.03 3.09 -8.90
CA GLN A 40 4.14 3.03 -7.91
C GLN A 40 3.86 3.80 -6.61
N THR A 41 2.60 3.79 -6.17
CA THR A 41 2.19 4.42 -4.91
C THR A 41 2.83 3.70 -3.70
N THR A 42 2.70 2.39 -3.54
CA THR A 42 3.39 1.60 -2.49
C THR A 42 4.82 1.23 -2.91
N ARG A 43 5.81 1.45 -2.03
CA ARG A 43 7.25 1.16 -2.29
C ARG A 43 7.90 0.21 -1.29
N ASN A 44 7.36 0.10 -0.08
CA ASN A 44 7.81 -0.82 0.96
C ASN A 44 6.77 -1.91 1.19
N ARG A 45 7.19 -3.02 1.80
CA ARG A 45 6.26 -3.95 2.45
C ARG A 45 5.66 -3.26 3.66
N ILE A 46 4.33 -3.26 3.76
CA ILE A 46 3.61 -2.74 4.94
C ILE A 46 2.85 -3.90 5.53
N GLN A 47 3.01 -4.15 6.83
CA GLN A 47 2.14 -5.09 7.54
C GLN A 47 1.01 -4.33 8.19
N THR A 48 -0.20 -4.79 7.95
CA THR A 48 -1.38 -4.34 8.70
C THR A 48 -2.10 -5.53 9.27
N VAL A 49 -2.66 -5.35 10.46
CA VAL A 49 -3.19 -6.47 11.25
C VAL A 49 -4.69 -6.26 11.43
N TYR A 50 -5.45 -7.24 10.97
CA TYR A 50 -6.86 -7.38 11.30
C TYR A 50 -6.99 -8.42 12.40
N THR A 51 -7.58 -8.03 13.53
CA THR A 51 -7.84 -8.92 14.67
C THR A 51 -9.34 -9.00 14.92
N ASP A 52 -9.87 -10.21 15.04
CA ASP A 52 -11.22 -10.47 15.56
C ASP A 52 -11.22 -11.72 16.46
N GLU A 53 -12.40 -12.09 16.94
CA GLU A 53 -12.61 -13.28 17.79
C GLU A 53 -12.20 -14.62 17.13
N LYS A 54 -12.08 -14.68 15.80
CA LYS A 54 -11.67 -15.87 15.03
C LYS A 54 -10.14 -15.94 14.93
N GLY A 55 -9.48 -14.79 14.92
CA GLY A 55 -8.03 -14.65 15.10
C GLY A 55 -7.43 -13.47 14.34
N GLN A 56 -6.26 -13.67 13.73
CA GLN A 56 -5.47 -12.59 13.11
C GLN A 56 -5.17 -12.80 11.63
N ILE A 57 -5.45 -11.78 10.82
CA ILE A 57 -5.00 -11.70 9.43
C ILE A 57 -3.93 -10.62 9.33
N ILE A 58 -2.71 -11.03 8.98
CA ILE A 58 -1.59 -10.11 8.75
C ILE A 58 -1.54 -9.81 7.25
N PHE A 59 -2.07 -8.67 6.86
CA PHE A 59 -2.03 -8.21 5.48
C PHE A 59 -0.67 -7.61 5.15
N LEU A 60 -0.04 -8.14 4.10
CA LEU A 60 1.20 -7.64 3.53
C LEU A 60 0.86 -6.81 2.27
N ASP A 61 0.89 -5.48 2.37
CA ASP A 61 0.84 -4.61 1.19
C ASP A 61 2.22 -4.55 0.56
N THR A 62 2.29 -4.88 -0.73
CA THR A 62 3.55 -4.92 -1.46
C THR A 62 3.54 -3.93 -2.61
N PRO A 63 4.73 -3.47 -3.03
CA PRO A 63 4.85 -2.72 -4.27
C PRO A 63 4.21 -3.45 -5.44
N GLY A 64 3.54 -2.71 -6.32
CA GLY A 64 2.97 -3.30 -7.54
C GLY A 64 4.06 -3.91 -8.42
N ILE A 65 3.83 -5.12 -8.90
CA ILE A 65 4.73 -5.82 -9.82
C ILE A 65 4.78 -5.07 -11.15
N HIS A 66 5.98 -4.69 -11.59
CA HIS A 66 6.22 -4.01 -12.86
C HIS A 66 7.66 -4.26 -13.35
N LYS A 67 7.95 -3.91 -14.60
CA LYS A 67 9.33 -3.98 -15.12
C LYS A 67 10.21 -2.91 -14.46
N ALA A 68 11.24 -3.34 -13.74
CA ALA A 68 12.21 -2.44 -13.12
C ALA A 68 12.97 -1.61 -14.17
N LYS A 69 13.28 -0.35 -13.83
CA LYS A 69 14.03 0.60 -14.68
C LYS A 69 15.25 1.20 -13.97
N ASN A 70 15.37 1.00 -12.66
CA ASN A 70 16.41 1.52 -11.77
C ASN A 70 16.50 0.61 -10.52
N LYS A 71 17.50 0.84 -9.66
CA LYS A 71 17.70 0.02 -8.45
C LYS A 71 16.52 0.05 -7.46
N LEU A 72 15.83 1.19 -7.34
CA LEU A 72 14.61 1.26 -6.54
C LEU A 72 13.51 0.34 -7.10
N GLY A 73 13.34 0.29 -8.42
CA GLY A 73 12.42 -0.61 -9.09
C GLY A 73 12.79 -2.08 -8.89
N GLU A 74 14.08 -2.41 -8.94
CA GLU A 74 14.57 -3.77 -8.64
C GLU A 74 14.26 -4.17 -7.20
N TYR A 75 14.51 -3.27 -6.24
CA TYR A 75 14.11 -3.46 -4.85
C TYR A 75 12.60 -3.75 -4.72
N MET A 76 11.75 -2.93 -5.33
CA MET A 76 10.29 -3.09 -5.29
C MET A 76 9.84 -4.44 -5.86
N VAL A 77 10.46 -4.90 -6.96
CA VAL A 77 10.18 -6.22 -7.53
C VAL A 77 10.61 -7.33 -6.58
N SER A 78 11.81 -7.23 -5.98
CA SER A 78 12.27 -8.25 -5.01
C SER A 78 11.35 -8.34 -3.78
N VAL A 79 10.87 -7.21 -3.26
CA VAL A 79 9.89 -7.18 -2.14
C VAL A 79 8.63 -7.97 -2.50
N ALA A 80 8.07 -7.71 -3.67
CA ALA A 80 6.86 -8.38 -4.13
C ALA A 80 7.07 -9.89 -4.34
N GLU A 81 8.18 -10.30 -4.95
CA GLU A 81 8.49 -11.71 -5.20
C GLU A 81 8.77 -12.51 -3.92
N HIS A 82 9.44 -11.91 -2.93
CA HIS A 82 9.69 -12.55 -1.64
C HIS A 82 8.40 -12.74 -0.84
N THR A 83 7.57 -11.68 -0.76
CA THR A 83 6.29 -11.74 -0.02
C THR A 83 5.40 -12.87 -0.54
N LEU A 84 5.35 -13.08 -1.86
CA LEU A 84 4.54 -14.13 -2.48
C LEU A 84 4.92 -15.56 -2.06
N LYS A 85 6.11 -15.77 -1.49
CA LYS A 85 6.57 -17.08 -1.00
C LYS A 85 6.22 -17.34 0.47
N GLU A 86 5.86 -16.31 1.22
CA GLU A 86 5.72 -16.35 2.70
C GLU A 86 4.26 -16.29 3.16
N VAL A 87 3.32 -16.14 2.23
CA VAL A 87 1.90 -15.94 2.54
C VAL A 87 1.09 -17.22 2.45
N ASP A 88 0.07 -17.29 3.30
CA ASP A 88 -0.93 -18.38 3.37
C ASP A 88 -2.04 -18.19 2.33
N VAL A 89 -2.37 -16.95 1.96
CA VAL A 89 -3.37 -16.61 0.94
C VAL A 89 -2.89 -15.42 0.09
N ILE A 90 -3.15 -15.47 -1.21
CA ILE A 90 -2.90 -14.35 -2.14
C ILE A 90 -4.23 -13.80 -2.62
N LEU A 91 -4.47 -12.50 -2.42
CA LEU A 91 -5.60 -11.79 -3.00
C LEU A 91 -5.17 -11.12 -4.30
N TRP A 92 -5.58 -11.66 -5.45
CA TRP A 92 -5.38 -11.00 -6.73
C TRP A 92 -6.56 -10.08 -7.04
N LEU A 93 -6.33 -8.78 -6.87
CA LEU A 93 -7.32 -7.74 -7.15
C LEU A 93 -7.32 -7.32 -8.62
N VAL A 94 -8.52 -7.26 -9.18
CA VAL A 94 -8.81 -6.75 -10.54
C VAL A 94 -10.00 -5.79 -10.50
N GLU A 95 -10.17 -5.03 -11.58
CA GLU A 95 -11.38 -4.22 -11.80
C GLU A 95 -12.41 -5.02 -12.61
N PRO A 96 -13.70 -4.64 -12.59
CA PRO A 96 -14.74 -5.35 -13.32
C PRO A 96 -14.60 -5.03 -14.81
N GLY A 97 -13.93 -5.93 -15.52
CA GLY A 97 -13.73 -5.86 -16.97
C GLY A 97 -13.40 -7.24 -17.53
N THR A 98 -13.58 -7.41 -18.83
CA THR A 98 -13.34 -8.70 -19.51
C THR A 98 -11.99 -8.77 -20.23
N TYR A 99 -11.28 -7.64 -20.32
CA TYR A 99 -10.00 -7.57 -21.00
C TYR A 99 -8.84 -8.00 -20.09
N ILE A 100 -8.13 -9.05 -20.50
CA ILE A 100 -6.97 -9.59 -19.80
C ILE A 100 -5.73 -9.22 -20.59
N GLY A 101 -5.16 -8.07 -20.23
CA GLY A 101 -4.06 -7.45 -20.94
C GLY A 101 -2.69 -7.91 -20.44
N ALA A 102 -1.65 -7.24 -20.95
CA ALA A 102 -0.27 -7.56 -20.63
C ALA A 102 0.04 -7.48 -19.11
N GLY A 103 -0.62 -6.59 -18.37
CA GLY A 103 -0.43 -6.45 -16.92
C GLY A 103 -0.93 -7.65 -16.15
N GLU A 104 -2.14 -8.14 -16.47
CA GLU A 104 -2.70 -9.37 -15.92
C GLU A 104 -1.85 -10.58 -16.31
N GLN A 105 -1.41 -10.66 -17.57
CA GLN A 105 -0.52 -11.72 -18.06
C GLN A 105 0.83 -11.77 -17.31
N GLN A 106 1.37 -10.63 -16.88
CA GLN A 106 2.57 -10.59 -16.04
C GLN A 106 2.32 -11.16 -14.65
N ILE A 107 1.19 -10.83 -14.02
CA ILE A 107 0.80 -11.38 -12.71
C ILE A 107 0.58 -12.88 -12.81
N LEU A 108 -0.10 -13.36 -13.86
CA LEU A 108 -0.32 -14.78 -14.12
C LEU A 108 0.99 -15.59 -14.22
N LYS A 109 2.02 -15.03 -14.87
CA LYS A 109 3.35 -15.66 -14.95
C LYS A 109 4.03 -15.83 -13.59
N ILE A 110 3.69 -14.99 -12.63
CA ILE A 110 4.21 -15.07 -11.26
C ILE A 110 3.36 -16.05 -10.46
N LEU A 111 2.03 -15.95 -10.58
CA LEU A 111 1.09 -16.86 -9.93
C LEU A 111 1.22 -18.32 -10.39
N SER A 112 1.74 -18.57 -11.60
CA SER A 112 2.02 -19.94 -12.06
C SER A 112 3.18 -20.61 -11.31
N ARG A 113 3.96 -19.85 -10.53
CA ARG A 113 5.12 -20.33 -9.78
C ARG A 113 4.86 -20.47 -8.28
N VAL A 114 3.72 -20.00 -7.79
CA VAL A 114 3.34 -20.11 -6.37
C VAL A 114 2.38 -21.28 -6.18
N LYS A 115 2.43 -21.91 -5.00
CA LYS A 115 1.50 -22.98 -4.60
C LYS A 115 0.39 -22.48 -3.66
N THR A 116 0.55 -21.27 -3.15
CA THR A 116 -0.38 -20.63 -2.22
C THR A 116 -1.76 -20.45 -2.87
N PRO A 117 -2.86 -20.73 -2.14
CA PRO A 117 -4.22 -20.43 -2.60
C PRO A 117 -4.36 -18.97 -3.06
N VAL A 118 -4.93 -18.77 -4.25
CA VAL A 118 -5.18 -17.45 -4.83
C VAL A 118 -6.68 -17.18 -4.88
N PHE A 119 -7.10 -16.05 -4.32
CA PHE A 119 -8.46 -15.55 -4.44
C PHE A 119 -8.49 -14.47 -5.51
N LEU A 120 -9.42 -14.58 -6.46
CA LEU A 120 -9.74 -13.48 -7.35
C LEU A 120 -10.66 -12.51 -6.62
N VAL A 121 -10.20 -11.28 -6.43
CA VAL A 121 -10.99 -10.22 -5.80
C VAL A 121 -11.36 -9.18 -6.86
N ILE A 122 -12.60 -9.23 -7.36
CA ILE A 122 -13.08 -8.27 -8.36
C ILE A 122 -13.58 -7.03 -7.62
N ASN A 123 -12.73 -6.01 -7.52
CA ASN A 123 -13.01 -4.79 -6.79
C ASN A 123 -13.80 -3.77 -7.63
N LYS A 124 -14.26 -2.69 -7.02
CA LYS A 124 -14.99 -1.57 -7.65
C LYS A 124 -16.31 -1.99 -8.31
N ILE A 125 -16.98 -3.02 -7.80
CA ILE A 125 -18.26 -3.48 -8.38
C ILE A 125 -19.36 -2.41 -8.31
N ASP A 126 -19.20 -1.39 -7.49
CA ASP A 126 -20.10 -0.23 -7.40
C ASP A 126 -20.05 0.69 -8.63
N THR A 127 -19.06 0.52 -9.51
CA THR A 127 -18.93 1.34 -10.74
C THR A 127 -19.57 0.69 -11.96
N VAL A 128 -20.14 -0.50 -11.83
CA VAL A 128 -20.69 -1.29 -12.96
C VAL A 128 -22.03 -1.91 -12.62
N LYS A 129 -22.74 -2.43 -13.64
CA LYS A 129 -23.98 -3.18 -13.44
C LYS A 129 -23.68 -4.64 -13.04
N LYS A 130 -24.64 -5.30 -12.40
CA LYS A 130 -24.52 -6.71 -11.98
C LYS A 130 -24.14 -7.65 -13.14
N GLU A 131 -24.69 -7.43 -14.32
CA GLU A 131 -24.38 -8.20 -15.52
C GLU A 131 -22.89 -8.15 -15.90
N ASP A 132 -22.25 -7.00 -15.71
CA ASP A 132 -20.83 -6.82 -16.05
C ASP A 132 -19.90 -7.47 -15.02
N ILE A 133 -20.35 -7.60 -13.77
CA ILE A 133 -19.66 -8.40 -12.75
C ILE A 133 -19.65 -9.87 -13.16
N ILE A 134 -20.78 -10.40 -13.62
CA ILE A 134 -20.90 -11.80 -14.08
C ILE A 134 -19.96 -12.04 -15.28
N LYS A 135 -19.96 -11.13 -16.26
CA LYS A 135 -19.04 -11.22 -17.40
C LYS A 135 -17.57 -11.19 -16.97
N ALA A 136 -17.21 -10.37 -15.98
CA ALA A 136 -15.85 -10.35 -15.45
C ALA A 136 -15.48 -11.68 -14.76
N ILE A 137 -16.39 -12.26 -13.98
CA ILE A 137 -16.19 -13.60 -13.39
C ILE A 137 -15.96 -14.64 -14.49
N GLU A 138 -16.81 -14.66 -15.52
CA GLU A 138 -16.68 -15.58 -16.65
C GLU A 138 -15.37 -15.41 -17.42
N ALA A 139 -14.92 -14.17 -17.61
CA ALA A 139 -13.67 -13.89 -18.30
C ALA A 139 -12.44 -14.38 -17.52
N TYR A 140 -12.46 -14.27 -16.18
CA TYR A 140 -11.30 -14.62 -15.36
C TYR A 140 -11.29 -16.06 -14.84
N LYS A 141 -12.45 -16.70 -14.60
CA LYS A 141 -12.54 -18.00 -13.90
C LYS A 141 -11.67 -19.10 -14.51
N ASP A 142 -11.49 -19.08 -15.84
CA ASP A 142 -10.76 -20.11 -16.59
C ASP A 142 -9.28 -19.73 -16.84
N VAL A 143 -8.87 -18.54 -16.42
CA VAL A 143 -7.53 -17.99 -16.69
C VAL A 143 -6.51 -18.46 -15.65
N TYR A 144 -6.99 -18.77 -14.44
CA TYR A 144 -6.19 -19.33 -13.36
C TYR A 144 -7.07 -20.23 -12.48
N ARG A 145 -6.47 -21.20 -11.80
CA ARG A 145 -7.18 -22.06 -10.85
C ARG A 145 -7.32 -21.34 -9.51
N PHE A 146 -8.27 -20.42 -9.44
CA PHE A 146 -8.60 -19.71 -8.21
C PHE A 146 -9.19 -20.65 -7.17
N ALA A 147 -8.82 -20.44 -5.90
CA ALA A 147 -9.49 -21.09 -4.77
C ALA A 147 -10.87 -20.46 -4.55
N GLU A 148 -10.97 -19.15 -4.72
CA GLU A 148 -12.20 -18.37 -4.50
C GLU A 148 -12.31 -17.22 -5.50
N ILE A 149 -13.54 -16.82 -5.85
CA ILE A 149 -13.82 -15.62 -6.66
C ILE A 149 -14.82 -14.75 -5.90
N ILE A 150 -14.39 -13.59 -5.46
CA ILE A 150 -15.16 -12.73 -4.54
C ILE A 150 -15.27 -11.31 -5.14
N PRO A 151 -16.44 -10.92 -5.66
CA PRO A 151 -16.69 -9.55 -6.05
C PRO A 151 -16.87 -8.66 -4.81
N VAL A 152 -16.17 -7.52 -4.76
CA VAL A 152 -16.21 -6.58 -3.62
C VAL A 152 -16.29 -5.13 -4.10
N SER A 153 -16.82 -4.25 -3.25
CA SER A 153 -16.53 -2.82 -3.34
C SER A 153 -15.82 -2.41 -2.08
N ALA A 154 -14.53 -2.12 -2.19
CA ALA A 154 -13.77 -1.52 -1.09
C ALA A 154 -14.47 -0.23 -0.64
N MET A 155 -14.71 0.71 -1.55
CA MET A 155 -15.27 2.03 -1.23
C MET A 155 -16.67 1.99 -0.59
N LYS A 156 -17.52 1.05 -0.99
CA LYS A 156 -18.89 0.90 -0.44
C LYS A 156 -19.00 -0.16 0.66
N LYS A 157 -17.88 -0.78 1.06
CA LYS A 157 -17.83 -1.89 2.02
C LYS A 157 -18.75 -3.04 1.65
N THR A 158 -18.95 -3.26 0.35
CA THR A 158 -19.80 -4.34 -0.13
C THR A 158 -19.00 -5.64 -0.18
N ASN A 159 -19.50 -6.66 0.50
CA ASN A 159 -18.97 -8.03 0.51
C ASN A 159 -17.56 -8.18 1.13
N THR A 160 -17.09 -7.17 1.87
CA THR A 160 -15.79 -7.22 2.57
C THR A 160 -15.79 -8.20 3.74
N ASP A 161 -16.91 -8.36 4.45
CA ASP A 161 -17.03 -9.30 5.56
C ASP A 161 -16.97 -10.75 5.06
N THR A 162 -17.59 -11.03 3.90
CA THR A 162 -17.46 -12.31 3.22
C THR A 162 -16.01 -12.60 2.86
N LEU A 163 -15.28 -11.61 2.31
CA LEU A 163 -13.86 -11.76 2.01
C LEU A 163 -13.05 -12.14 3.27
N ILE A 164 -13.25 -11.44 4.39
CA ILE A 164 -12.58 -11.74 5.66
C ILE A 164 -12.94 -13.14 6.15
N HIS A 165 -14.22 -13.49 6.16
CA HIS A 165 -14.68 -14.81 6.58
C HIS A 165 -14.03 -15.91 5.74
N THR A 166 -14.00 -15.75 4.41
CA THR A 166 -13.39 -16.71 3.51
C THR A 166 -11.88 -16.82 3.71
N ILE A 167 -11.17 -15.70 3.95
CA ILE A 167 -9.74 -15.74 4.29
C ILE A 167 -9.50 -16.63 5.53
N PHE A 168 -10.27 -16.44 6.60
CA PHE A 168 -10.16 -17.29 7.80
C PHE A 168 -10.41 -18.77 7.53
N GLN A 169 -11.20 -19.15 6.52
CA GLN A 169 -11.38 -20.57 6.20
C GLN A 169 -10.07 -21.23 5.73
N TYR A 170 -9.19 -20.47 5.07
CA TYR A 170 -7.92 -20.93 4.53
C TYR A 170 -6.72 -20.72 5.47
N LEU A 171 -6.83 -19.82 6.44
CA LEU A 171 -5.75 -19.62 7.41
C LEU A 171 -5.56 -20.85 8.33
N PRO A 172 -4.29 -21.17 8.67
CA PRO A 172 -3.99 -22.22 9.62
C PRO A 172 -4.36 -21.81 11.05
N GLU A 173 -4.42 -22.80 11.93
CA GLU A 173 -4.38 -22.53 13.37
C GLU A 173 -3.00 -21.99 13.74
N GLY A 174 -2.96 -20.96 14.58
CA GLY A 174 -1.70 -20.36 14.97
C GLY A 174 -1.84 -19.34 16.09
N PRO A 175 -0.73 -18.70 16.49
CA PRO A 175 -0.72 -17.76 17.59
C PRO A 175 -1.32 -16.41 17.18
N GLN A 176 -1.68 -15.63 18.19
CA GLN A 176 -1.77 -14.19 18.02
C GLN A 176 -0.36 -13.62 17.86
N TYR A 177 -0.04 -13.07 16.69
CA TYR A 177 1.29 -12.52 16.36
C TYR A 177 1.51 -11.14 16.96
N TYR A 178 0.44 -10.36 17.08
CA TYR A 178 0.46 -8.97 17.56
C TYR A 178 -0.62 -8.74 18.62
N ASP A 179 -0.44 -7.75 19.48
CA ASP A 179 -1.44 -7.36 20.46
C ASP A 179 -2.76 -6.93 19.78
N GLU A 180 -3.90 -7.05 20.48
CA GLU A 180 -5.25 -6.93 19.88
C GLU A 180 -5.50 -5.56 19.22
N ASP A 181 -4.86 -4.51 19.74
CA ASP A 181 -4.92 -3.11 19.33
C ASP A 181 -3.87 -2.72 18.30
N THR A 182 -2.94 -3.62 17.96
CA THR A 182 -1.94 -3.38 16.91
C THR A 182 -2.62 -3.44 15.54
N VAL A 183 -2.54 -2.33 14.79
CA VAL A 183 -3.07 -2.24 13.41
C VAL A 183 -1.97 -2.28 12.35
N THR A 184 -0.71 -1.97 12.72
CA THR A 184 0.45 -1.98 11.82
C THR A 184 1.75 -2.06 12.62
N ASP A 185 2.80 -2.63 12.00
CA ASP A 185 4.16 -2.68 12.54
C ASP A 185 4.95 -1.39 12.25
N GLN A 186 4.39 -0.46 11.48
CA GLN A 186 5.11 0.72 11.05
C GLN A 186 5.22 1.79 12.15
N PRO A 187 6.44 2.32 12.40
CA PRO A 187 6.61 3.47 13.25
C PRO A 187 5.84 4.69 12.72
N MET A 188 5.25 5.48 13.61
CA MET A 188 4.46 6.67 13.25
C MET A 188 5.21 7.65 12.32
N ARG A 189 6.53 7.80 12.49
CA ARG A 189 7.39 8.60 11.60
C ARG A 189 7.32 8.13 10.14
N GLN A 190 7.22 6.82 9.90
CA GLN A 190 7.17 6.25 8.55
C GLN A 190 5.81 6.49 7.93
N ILE A 191 4.73 6.32 8.69
CA ILE A 191 3.38 6.65 8.24
C ILE A 191 3.26 8.14 7.91
N ALA A 192 3.82 9.03 8.74
CA ALA A 192 3.85 10.47 8.48
C ALA A 192 4.62 10.81 7.19
N ALA A 193 5.79 10.19 6.95
CA ALA A 193 6.55 10.36 5.71
C ALA A 193 5.72 9.94 4.48
N GLU A 194 5.04 8.81 4.58
CA GLU A 194 4.19 8.28 3.53
C GLU A 194 2.98 9.18 3.26
N LEU A 195 2.30 9.70 4.29
CA LEU A 195 1.19 10.66 4.12
C LEU A 195 1.64 11.93 3.40
N ILE A 196 2.81 12.48 3.72
CA ILE A 196 3.40 13.62 3.00
C ILE A 196 3.67 13.23 1.54
N ARG A 197 4.25 12.04 1.32
CA ARG A 197 4.53 11.53 -0.02
C ARG A 197 3.25 11.35 -0.83
N GLU A 198 2.16 10.87 -0.22
CA GLU A 198 0.84 10.75 -0.86
C GLU A 198 0.36 12.11 -1.38
N LYS A 199 0.48 13.17 -0.59
CA LYS A 199 0.08 14.52 -1.02
C LYS A 199 0.95 15.04 -2.14
N ALA A 200 2.25 14.78 -2.07
CA ALA A 200 3.15 15.11 -3.17
C ALA A 200 2.81 14.32 -4.45
N LEU A 201 2.51 13.01 -4.35
CA LEU A 201 2.05 12.19 -5.47
C LEU A 201 0.81 12.80 -6.13
N ARG A 202 -0.21 13.16 -5.34
CA ARG A 202 -1.49 13.68 -5.83
C ARG A 202 -1.39 15.09 -6.42
N LEU A 203 -0.58 15.97 -5.82
CA LEU A 203 -0.58 17.41 -6.14
C LEU A 203 0.45 17.81 -7.19
N LEU A 204 1.55 17.06 -7.31
CA LEU A 204 2.55 17.29 -8.36
C LEU A 204 2.05 16.67 -9.67
N SER A 205 2.61 17.07 -10.82
CA SER A 205 2.28 16.51 -12.13
C SER A 205 3.46 15.74 -12.73
N ASP A 206 3.19 15.06 -13.84
CA ASP A 206 4.19 14.35 -14.64
C ASP A 206 4.97 13.29 -13.84
N GLU A 207 6.21 13.01 -14.26
CA GLU A 207 7.12 12.02 -13.67
C GLU A 207 7.77 12.46 -12.34
N ILE A 208 7.58 13.73 -11.95
CA ILE A 208 8.19 14.32 -10.74
C ILE A 208 7.91 13.50 -9.48
N PRO A 209 6.66 13.09 -9.18
CA PRO A 209 6.35 12.38 -7.94
C PRO A 209 6.96 10.98 -7.87
N HIS A 210 7.37 10.37 -8.98
CA HIS A 210 8.07 9.09 -8.98
C HIS A 210 9.57 9.24 -8.65
N GLY A 211 10.10 10.46 -8.71
CA GLY A 211 11.49 10.80 -8.37
C GLY A 211 11.69 11.33 -6.95
N ILE A 212 10.67 11.28 -6.08
CA ILE A 212 10.77 11.81 -4.71
C ILE A 212 10.87 10.71 -3.64
N ALA A 213 11.51 11.05 -2.53
CA ALA A 213 11.42 10.35 -1.24
C ALA A 213 11.06 11.36 -0.15
N VAL A 214 10.50 10.90 0.97
CA VAL A 214 10.23 11.74 2.14
C VAL A 214 10.91 11.12 3.35
N VAL A 215 11.66 11.93 4.09
CA VAL A 215 12.39 11.51 5.30
C VAL A 215 11.95 12.39 6.46
N ILE A 216 11.56 11.79 7.58
CA ILE A 216 11.36 12.50 8.84
C ILE A 216 12.71 12.63 9.55
N GLU A 217 13.18 13.87 9.67
CA GLU A 217 14.45 14.21 10.32
C GLU A 217 14.25 14.30 11.85
N LYS A 218 13.08 14.80 12.28
CA LYS A 218 12.71 14.92 13.70
C LYS A 218 11.22 14.68 13.88
N MET A 219 10.86 13.94 14.92
CA MET A 219 9.50 13.79 15.42
C MET A 219 9.55 13.74 16.94
N SER A 220 8.94 14.73 17.60
CA SER A 220 8.93 14.83 19.07
C SER A 220 7.65 15.46 19.56
N GLU A 221 7.11 14.91 20.65
CA GLU A 221 5.99 15.50 21.37
C GLU A 221 6.49 16.60 22.31
N ARG A 222 5.75 17.71 22.38
CA ARG A 222 5.95 18.78 23.37
C ARG A 222 5.16 18.47 24.63
N ASP A 223 5.52 19.11 25.74
CA ASP A 223 4.79 18.99 27.03
C ASP A 223 3.29 19.34 26.93
N ASN A 224 2.89 20.12 25.93
CA ASN A 224 1.50 20.50 25.69
C ASN A 224 0.75 19.59 24.69
N GLY A 225 1.31 18.42 24.35
CA GLY A 225 0.71 17.42 23.46
C GLY A 225 0.79 17.76 21.96
N ILE A 226 1.50 18.84 21.57
CA ILE A 226 1.72 19.16 20.15
C ILE A 226 2.93 18.37 19.64
N PHE A 227 2.80 17.71 18.49
CA PHE A 227 3.91 17.05 17.82
C PHE A 227 4.64 17.99 16.86
N ASP A 228 5.95 18.14 17.07
CA ASP A 228 6.85 18.77 16.09
C ASP A 228 7.35 17.72 15.11
N ILE A 229 7.08 17.93 13.83
CA ILE A 229 7.54 17.06 12.74
C ILE A 229 8.35 17.87 11.74
N GLU A 230 9.60 17.48 11.54
CA GLU A 230 10.50 18.06 10.55
C GLU A 230 10.77 17.03 9.45
N ALA A 231 10.36 17.33 8.22
CA ALA A 231 10.46 16.39 7.11
C ALA A 231 11.12 16.99 5.86
N THR A 232 11.97 16.21 5.21
CA THR A 232 12.61 16.57 3.94
C THR A 232 11.97 15.80 2.79
N ILE A 233 11.45 16.51 1.79
CA ILE A 233 11.14 15.96 0.46
C ILE A 233 12.43 15.97 -0.37
N VAL A 234 12.94 14.78 -0.71
CA VAL A 234 14.13 14.60 -1.54
C VAL A 234 13.71 14.44 -3.00
N CYS A 235 14.38 15.10 -3.94
CA CYS A 235 14.17 14.92 -5.37
C CYS A 235 15.49 14.83 -6.16
N GLU A 236 15.47 14.33 -7.39
CA GLU A 236 16.69 14.08 -8.18
C GLU A 236 17.26 15.30 -8.91
N ARG A 237 16.43 16.31 -9.19
CA ARG A 237 16.77 17.42 -10.08
C ARG A 237 16.40 18.76 -9.48
N ASP A 238 17.23 19.79 -9.69
CA ASP A 238 16.94 21.16 -9.27
C ASP A 238 15.65 21.71 -9.89
N SER A 239 15.36 21.35 -11.14
CA SER A 239 14.07 21.68 -11.78
C SER A 239 12.88 21.12 -11.00
N HIS A 240 12.98 19.87 -10.50
CA HIS A 240 11.94 19.28 -9.67
C HIS A 240 11.80 20.01 -8.33
N LYS A 241 12.92 20.40 -7.70
CA LYS A 241 12.90 21.19 -6.46
C LYS A 241 12.11 22.48 -6.65
N GLY A 242 12.33 23.20 -7.75
CA GLY A 242 11.55 24.41 -8.08
C GLY A 242 10.05 24.15 -8.18
N ILE A 243 9.65 23.04 -8.81
CA ILE A 243 8.23 22.66 -8.99
C ILE A 243 7.58 22.23 -7.67
N ILE A 244 8.30 21.45 -6.85
CA ILE A 244 7.81 21.00 -5.52
C ILE A 244 7.59 22.22 -4.61
N ILE A 245 8.49 23.20 -4.65
CA ILE A 245 8.34 24.46 -3.91
C ILE A 245 7.16 25.26 -4.47
N GLY A 246 7.11 25.42 -5.79
CA GLY A 246 6.13 26.24 -6.49
C GLY A 246 6.36 27.74 -6.31
N LYS A 247 5.67 28.56 -7.10
CA LYS A 247 5.78 30.03 -7.04
C LYS A 247 5.49 30.53 -5.61
N GLY A 248 6.48 31.22 -5.00
CA GLY A 248 6.37 31.72 -3.63
C GLY A 248 6.16 30.64 -2.55
N GLY A 249 6.55 29.38 -2.81
CA GLY A 249 6.33 28.27 -1.87
C GLY A 249 4.91 27.72 -1.84
N ALA A 250 4.04 28.14 -2.78
CA ALA A 250 2.61 27.80 -2.75
C ALA A 250 2.35 26.28 -2.85
N MET A 251 3.12 25.54 -3.65
CA MET A 251 2.93 24.10 -3.80
C MET A 251 3.37 23.34 -2.55
N LEU A 252 4.54 23.67 -1.99
CA LEU A 252 5.03 23.06 -0.76
C LEU A 252 4.07 23.33 0.41
N LYS A 253 3.53 24.55 0.51
CA LYS A 253 2.50 24.90 1.50
C LYS A 253 1.23 24.06 1.32
N LYS A 254 0.79 23.84 0.08
CA LYS A 254 -0.38 23.01 -0.23
C LYS A 254 -0.17 21.55 0.18
N ILE A 255 0.99 20.98 -0.17
CA ILE A 255 1.40 19.62 0.24
C ILE A 255 1.41 19.50 1.76
N GLY A 256 2.12 20.41 2.45
CA GLY A 256 2.24 20.39 3.90
C GLY A 256 0.91 20.58 4.63
N THR A 257 0.05 21.47 4.14
CA THR A 257 -1.28 21.69 4.74
C THR A 257 -2.14 20.44 4.64
N ALA A 258 -2.20 19.81 3.47
CA ALA A 258 -3.00 18.61 3.26
C ALA A 258 -2.44 17.40 4.03
N ALA A 259 -1.11 17.27 4.14
CA ALA A 259 -0.49 16.19 4.89
C ALA A 259 -0.69 16.35 6.39
N ARG A 260 -0.49 17.57 6.91
CA ARG A 260 -0.66 17.89 8.34
C ARG A 260 -2.04 17.50 8.85
N ILE A 261 -3.11 17.82 8.11
CA ILE A 261 -4.48 17.48 8.51
C ILE A 261 -4.66 15.96 8.68
N GLU A 262 -4.12 15.15 7.77
CA GLU A 262 -4.24 13.70 7.89
C GLU A 262 -3.37 13.11 9.00
N ILE A 263 -2.19 13.69 9.22
CA ILE A 263 -1.32 13.28 10.33
C ILE A 263 -1.99 13.63 11.68
N GLU A 264 -2.58 14.83 11.81
CA GLU A 264 -3.32 15.22 13.02
C GLU A 264 -4.47 14.26 13.32
N ASN A 265 -5.25 13.89 12.30
CA ASN A 265 -6.35 12.94 12.47
C ASN A 265 -5.88 11.54 12.87
N LEU A 266 -4.75 11.07 12.32
CA LEU A 266 -4.22 9.75 12.63
C LEU A 266 -3.61 9.69 14.04
N MET A 267 -2.98 10.78 14.48
CA MET A 267 -2.34 10.86 15.79
C MET A 267 -3.28 11.30 16.92
N ASP A 268 -4.50 11.74 16.56
CA ASP A 268 -5.43 12.42 17.47
C ASP A 268 -4.76 13.57 18.26
N ALA A 269 -3.87 14.30 17.60
CA ALA A 269 -3.03 15.32 18.22
C ALA A 269 -2.76 16.48 17.24
N LYS A 270 -2.41 17.65 17.78
CA LYS A 270 -2.00 18.80 16.94
C LYS A 270 -0.58 18.61 16.44
N VAL A 271 -0.33 19.01 15.20
CA VAL A 271 0.96 18.82 14.53
C VAL A 271 1.49 20.13 14.00
N ASN A 272 2.73 20.46 14.39
CA ASN A 272 3.53 21.49 13.76
C ASN A 272 4.47 20.86 12.72
N LEU A 273 4.01 20.82 11.46
CA LEU A 273 4.75 20.23 10.35
C LEU A 273 5.61 21.27 9.62
N LYS A 274 6.91 21.04 9.58
CA LYS A 274 7.87 21.79 8.75
C LYS A 274 8.39 20.92 7.61
N LEU A 275 8.37 21.46 6.39
CA LEU A 275 8.84 20.78 5.20
C LEU A 275 10.02 21.50 4.55
N TRP A 276 11.02 20.73 4.12
CA TRP A 276 12.14 21.19 3.29
C TRP A 276 12.18 20.41 1.99
N VAL A 277 12.86 20.96 0.98
CA VAL A 277 13.11 20.27 -0.30
C VAL A 277 14.62 20.23 -0.57
N LYS A 278 15.19 19.03 -0.66
CA LYS A 278 16.62 18.80 -0.94
C LYS A 278 16.79 18.05 -2.26
N VAL A 279 17.82 18.43 -3.02
CA VAL A 279 18.20 17.72 -4.26
C VAL A 279 19.27 16.69 -3.95
N ARG A 280 19.05 15.45 -4.38
CA ARG A 280 19.99 14.34 -4.30
C ARG A 280 19.95 13.62 -5.64
N LYS A 281 20.95 13.91 -6.48
CA LYS A 281 21.06 13.34 -7.83
C LYS A 281 21.13 11.81 -7.76
N GLU A 282 20.42 11.15 -8.67
CA GLU A 282 20.48 9.69 -8.89
C GLU A 282 20.24 8.85 -7.63
N TRP A 283 19.46 9.37 -6.67
CA TRP A 283 19.24 8.65 -5.42
C TRP A 283 18.54 7.30 -5.63
N ARG A 284 17.71 7.16 -6.69
CA ARG A 284 17.02 5.91 -7.04
C ARG A 284 17.92 4.83 -7.64
N ASP A 285 19.18 5.17 -7.95
CA ASP A 285 20.21 4.25 -8.43
C ASP A 285 21.37 4.08 -7.43
N SER A 286 21.27 4.71 -6.25
CA SER A 286 22.25 4.61 -5.17
C SER A 286 21.73 3.76 -4.03
N GLU A 287 22.31 2.58 -3.83
CA GLU A 287 21.92 1.66 -2.74
C GLU A 287 22.01 2.31 -1.36
N LEU A 288 23.04 3.14 -1.14
CA LEU A 288 23.21 3.90 0.10
C LEU A 288 22.01 4.83 0.35
N TYR A 289 21.60 5.60 -0.64
CA TYR A 289 20.48 6.53 -0.48
C TYR A 289 19.13 5.82 -0.39
N ILE A 290 18.93 4.77 -1.20
CA ILE A 290 17.75 3.91 -1.13
C ILE A 290 17.58 3.39 0.30
N LYS A 291 18.64 2.81 0.87
CA LYS A 291 18.65 2.36 2.26
C LYS A 291 18.37 3.49 3.26
N ASN A 292 19.05 4.62 3.12
CA ASN A 292 18.89 5.76 4.04
C ASN A 292 17.48 6.37 4.01
N TYR A 293 16.72 6.15 2.94
CA TYR A 293 15.34 6.62 2.82
C TYR A 293 14.31 5.56 3.19
N GLY A 294 14.74 4.49 3.87
CA GLY A 294 13.86 3.46 4.42
C GLY A 294 13.49 2.37 3.41
N TYR A 295 14.31 2.15 2.39
CA TYR A 295 14.17 1.06 1.43
C TYR A 295 15.34 0.06 1.61
N ASP A 296 15.36 -0.70 2.71
CA ASP A 296 16.46 -1.62 3.02
C ASP A 296 16.14 -3.04 2.55
N LYS A 297 17.06 -3.65 1.78
CA LYS A 297 16.91 -5.04 1.32
C LYS A 297 16.87 -6.06 2.48
N ARG A 298 17.37 -5.70 3.67
CA ARG A 298 17.33 -6.57 4.86
C ARG A 298 15.95 -6.67 5.47
N ASP A 299 15.05 -5.75 5.13
CA ASP A 299 13.67 -5.72 5.62
C ASP A 299 12.71 -6.50 4.70
N ILE A 300 13.24 -7.11 3.63
CA ILE A 300 12.54 -7.99 2.69
C ILE A 300 12.48 -9.41 3.25
#